data_AF-A0A9P8DJ23-F1
#
_entry.id   AF-A0A9P8DJ23-F1
#
_cell.length_a   1.000
_cell.length_b   1.000
_cell.length_c   1.000
_cell.angle_alpha   90.00
_cell.angle_beta   90.00
_cell.angle_gamma   90.00
#
_symmetry.space_group_name_H-M   'P 1'
#
loop_
_entity.id
_entity.type
_entity.pdbx_description
1 polymer ?
#
loop_
_entity_poly.entity_id
_entity_poly.type
_entity_poly.pdbx_seq_one_letter_code
_entity_poly.pdbx_strand_id
1 'polypeptide(L)'
;MGYHRTFDHGTVLSQTSRPGISIPPGCTVQELTSLLAPIGAQMLIQGLRDGVYVPPRQNAGWRAEELSDEHLVHAPKVTKADGRIKWTQWTGDDIVRRIRVLGSVWTHAVNRKGDKKRLIFQDVETISSRDIGNRGAKVHLLEDTGVVLETPIWDQGDGSCAIRALDGSVIRVKKIKEEGKSQRDAMMGLRGYIAND
;
A
#
# COMPACT_ATOMS: atom_id res chain seq x y z
N MET A 1 14.80 15.26 27.48
CA MET A 1 14.36 14.52 26.28
C MET A 1 15.24 14.98 25.12
N GLY A 2 16.33 14.27 24.84
CA GLY A 2 17.33 14.69 23.86
C GLY A 2 16.87 14.44 22.43
N TYR A 3 16.67 15.51 21.66
CA TYR A 3 16.47 15.44 20.21
C TYR A 3 17.74 14.87 19.55
N HIS A 4 17.66 13.69 18.92
CA HIS A 4 18.67 13.28 17.95
C HIS A 4 18.52 14.18 16.72
N ARG A 5 19.51 15.04 16.44
CA ARG A 5 19.38 16.19 15.52
C ARG A 5 19.43 15.85 14.03
N THR A 6 19.71 14.61 13.64
CA THR A 6 19.77 14.18 12.23
C THR A 6 19.71 12.64 12.15
N PHE A 7 18.87 12.08 11.26
CA PHE A 7 18.75 10.63 10.98
C PHE A 7 19.14 10.36 9.52
N ASP A 8 19.96 9.34 9.25
CA ASP A 8 20.48 8.99 7.90
C ASP A 8 21.28 10.10 7.16
N HIS A 9 21.98 10.98 7.89
CA HIS A 9 22.83 12.05 7.32
C HIS A 9 24.33 11.69 7.23
N GLY A 10 24.71 10.43 7.43
CA GLY A 10 26.10 10.01 7.30
C GLY A 10 26.63 10.17 5.88
N THR A 11 27.95 10.34 5.72
CA THR A 11 28.59 10.31 4.40
C THR A 11 28.32 8.97 3.72
N VAL A 12 27.82 9.00 2.48
CA VAL A 12 27.64 7.78 1.68
C VAL A 12 28.99 7.33 1.15
N LEU A 13 29.38 6.09 1.48
CA LEU A 13 30.68 5.53 1.13
C LEU A 13 30.63 4.61 -0.10
N SER A 14 29.45 4.11 -0.45
CA SER A 14 29.23 3.27 -1.62
C SER A 14 27.73 3.26 -1.94
N GLN A 15 27.41 3.16 -3.23
CA GLN A 15 26.04 3.03 -3.74
C GLN A 15 26.04 2.38 -5.12
N THR A 16 24.89 1.89 -5.56
CA THR A 16 24.74 1.41 -6.96
C THR A 16 24.81 2.57 -7.94
N SER A 17 25.41 2.34 -9.12
CA SER A 17 25.45 3.33 -10.20
C SER A 17 24.06 3.64 -10.76
N ARG A 18 23.90 4.82 -11.36
CA ARG A 18 22.65 5.24 -12.01
C ARG A 18 22.21 4.24 -13.09
N PRO A 19 20.91 3.92 -13.23
CA PRO A 19 19.72 4.43 -12.50
C PRO A 19 19.46 3.81 -11.12
N GLY A 20 20.35 2.93 -10.65
CA GLY A 20 20.16 2.09 -9.48
C GLY A 20 19.37 0.82 -9.80
N ILE A 21 18.81 0.22 -8.76
CA ILE A 21 18.10 -1.05 -8.87
C ILE A 21 16.65 -0.77 -9.24
N SER A 22 16.20 -1.31 -10.38
CA SER A 22 14.80 -1.22 -10.80
C SER A 22 13.90 -2.00 -9.83
N ILE A 23 12.77 -1.40 -9.44
CA ILE A 23 11.76 -2.06 -8.62
C ILE A 23 10.81 -2.83 -9.56
N PRO A 24 10.69 -4.16 -9.44
CA PRO A 24 9.80 -4.92 -10.31
C PRO A 24 8.34 -4.45 -10.18
N PRO A 25 7.57 -4.41 -11.29
CA PRO A 25 6.14 -4.14 -11.23
C PRO A 25 5.44 -5.11 -10.29
N GLY A 26 4.55 -4.61 -9.44
CA GLY A 26 3.80 -5.47 -8.53
C GLY A 26 4.60 -6.04 -7.35
N CYS A 27 5.86 -5.62 -7.16
CA CYS A 27 6.70 -6.10 -6.06
C CYS A 27 6.13 -5.72 -4.68
N THR A 28 6.13 -6.68 -3.76
CA THR A 28 5.85 -6.48 -2.33
C THR A 28 7.09 -6.03 -1.58
N VAL A 29 6.93 -5.51 -0.36
CA VAL A 29 8.07 -5.14 0.50
C VAL A 29 8.96 -6.34 0.80
N GLN A 30 8.38 -7.52 0.99
CA GLN A 30 9.14 -8.73 1.27
C GLN A 30 10.00 -9.13 0.05
N GLU A 31 9.42 -9.16 -1.15
CA GLU A 31 10.15 -9.47 -2.38
C GLU A 31 11.24 -8.43 -2.66
N LEU A 32 10.95 -7.14 -2.45
CA LEU A 32 11.94 -6.08 -2.61
C LEU A 32 13.08 -6.24 -1.59
N THR A 33 12.76 -6.63 -0.35
CA THR A 33 13.77 -6.92 0.68
C THR A 33 14.64 -8.10 0.27
N SER A 34 14.04 -9.19 -0.20
CA SER A 34 14.78 -10.36 -0.69
C SER A 34 15.66 -10.03 -1.90
N LEU A 35 15.23 -9.13 -2.76
CA LEU A 35 16.01 -8.64 -3.90
C LEU A 35 17.21 -7.80 -3.45
N LEU A 36 16.99 -6.86 -2.52
CA LEU A 36 18.01 -5.88 -2.11
C LEU A 36 18.99 -6.41 -1.06
N ALA A 37 18.58 -7.34 -0.21
CA ALA A 37 19.40 -7.90 0.86
C ALA A 37 20.77 -8.44 0.40
N PRO A 38 20.86 -9.34 -0.62
CA PRO A 38 22.15 -9.83 -1.07
C PRO A 38 23.02 -8.74 -1.69
N ILE A 39 22.42 -7.76 -2.38
CA ILE A 39 23.15 -6.66 -3.02
C ILE A 39 23.78 -5.76 -1.95
N GLY A 40 23.00 -5.38 -0.93
CA GLY A 40 23.50 -4.59 0.20
C GLY A 40 24.59 -5.33 0.98
N ALA A 41 24.44 -6.64 1.20
CA ALA A 41 25.45 -7.45 1.88
C ALA A 41 26.77 -7.51 1.10
N GLN A 42 26.71 -7.72 -0.22
CA GLN A 42 27.91 -7.73 -1.07
C GLN A 42 28.60 -6.36 -1.07
N MET A 43 27.84 -5.27 -1.19
CA MET A 43 28.37 -3.91 -1.14
C MET A 43 29.05 -3.60 0.20
N LEU A 44 28.46 -4.05 1.31
CA LEU A 44 29.06 -3.93 2.64
C LEU A 44 30.39 -4.70 2.73
N ILE A 45 30.41 -5.96 2.31
CA ILE A 45 31.63 -6.80 2.32
C ILE A 45 32.74 -6.13 1.48
N GLN A 46 32.39 -5.61 0.30
CA GLN A 46 33.35 -4.97 -0.57
C GLN A 46 33.88 -3.66 0.04
N GLY A 47 33.01 -2.81 0.58
CA GLY A 47 33.42 -1.58 1.26
C GLY A 47 34.31 -1.83 2.48
N LEU A 48 34.10 -2.93 3.21
CA LEU A 48 34.98 -3.34 4.30
C LEU A 48 36.37 -3.75 3.79
N ARG A 49 36.44 -4.50 2.69
CA ARG A 49 37.73 -4.91 2.08
C ARG A 49 38.50 -3.74 1.50
N ASP A 50 37.79 -2.82 0.87
CA ASP A 50 38.38 -1.63 0.24
C ASP A 50 38.74 -0.54 1.27
N GLY A 51 38.33 -0.71 2.54
CA GLY A 51 38.67 0.21 3.62
C GLY A 51 38.02 1.59 3.49
N VAL A 52 36.91 1.74 2.74
CA VAL A 52 36.29 3.05 2.44
C VAL A 52 35.79 3.80 3.67
N TYR A 53 35.68 3.12 4.81
CA TYR A 53 35.32 3.70 6.11
C TYR A 53 36.51 4.35 6.85
N VAL A 54 37.75 4.05 6.45
CA VAL A 54 38.97 4.59 7.05
C VAL A 54 39.26 6.00 6.50
N PRO A 55 39.57 6.99 7.36
CA PRO A 55 39.92 8.33 6.88
C PRO A 55 41.17 8.35 5.98
N PRO A 56 41.21 9.25 4.96
CA PRO A 56 40.15 10.19 4.59
C PRO A 56 39.03 9.49 3.81
N ARG A 57 37.78 9.66 4.28
CA ARG A 57 36.59 9.08 3.62
C ARG A 57 36.30 9.84 2.34
N GLN A 58 36.06 9.11 1.26
CA GLN A 58 35.59 9.67 0.00
C GLN A 58 34.07 9.56 -0.05
N ASN A 59 33.40 10.67 -0.29
CA ASN A 59 31.96 10.67 -0.54
C ASN A 59 31.72 10.04 -1.91
N ALA A 60 30.97 8.95 -1.98
CA ALA A 60 30.60 8.28 -3.23
C ALA A 60 29.52 9.04 -4.03
N GLY A 61 29.34 10.33 -3.74
CA GLY A 61 28.23 11.17 -4.16
C GLY A 61 26.98 10.89 -3.35
N TRP A 62 26.08 11.87 -3.25
CA TRP A 62 24.74 11.65 -2.71
C TRP A 62 23.68 11.97 -3.75
N ARG A 63 22.70 11.07 -3.93
CA ARG A 63 21.62 11.26 -4.92
C ARG A 63 20.93 12.62 -4.79
N ALA A 64 20.84 13.20 -3.60
CA ALA A 64 20.18 14.48 -3.40
C ALA A 64 20.93 15.67 -3.99
N GLU A 65 22.25 15.59 -4.12
CA GLU A 65 23.06 16.64 -4.77
C GLU A 65 22.77 16.72 -6.28
N GLU A 66 22.30 15.61 -6.86
CA GLU A 66 21.87 15.52 -8.26
C GLU A 66 20.36 15.74 -8.46
N LEU A 67 19.57 15.72 -7.38
CA LEU A 67 18.15 16.08 -7.35
C LEU A 67 18.03 17.60 -7.14
N SER A 68 18.54 18.39 -8.09
CA SER A 68 18.65 19.85 -7.98
C SER A 68 17.33 20.59 -7.72
N ASP A 69 16.17 19.94 -7.89
CA ASP A 69 14.83 20.53 -7.74
C ASP A 69 13.84 19.66 -6.93
N GLU A 70 14.23 18.48 -6.43
CA GLU A 70 13.33 17.61 -5.65
C GLU A 70 13.63 17.71 -4.16
N HIS A 71 12.60 18.07 -3.38
CA HIS A 71 12.69 18.11 -1.93
C HIS A 71 12.95 16.69 -1.41
N LEU A 72 14.02 16.53 -0.63
CA LEU A 72 14.27 15.31 0.14
C LEU A 72 13.04 14.96 0.97
N VAL A 73 12.46 13.79 0.70
CA VAL A 73 11.29 13.31 1.43
C VAL A 73 11.75 12.29 2.46
N HIS A 74 11.43 12.53 3.73
CA HIS A 74 11.62 11.54 4.78
C HIS A 74 10.70 10.35 4.52
N ALA A 75 11.17 9.12 4.76
CA ALA A 75 10.34 7.91 4.74
C ALA A 75 9.82 7.62 6.17
N PRO A 76 8.67 8.18 6.59
CA PRO A 76 8.18 7.98 7.95
C PRO A 76 7.84 6.51 8.21
N LYS A 77 7.84 6.14 9.49
CA LYS A 77 7.35 4.84 9.92
C LYS A 77 5.90 4.67 9.48
N VAL A 78 5.63 3.58 8.78
CA VAL A 78 4.28 3.18 8.37
C VAL A 78 3.46 2.75 9.59
N THR A 79 2.21 3.20 9.64
CA THR A 79 1.25 2.93 10.69
C THR A 79 0.01 2.21 10.14
N LYS A 80 -0.86 1.70 11.02
CA LYS A 80 -2.15 1.14 10.60
C LYS A 80 -3.05 2.20 9.94
N ALA A 81 -2.89 3.47 10.29
CA ALA A 81 -3.70 4.56 9.72
C ALA A 81 -3.43 4.74 8.22
N ASP A 82 -2.20 4.48 7.78
CA ASP A 82 -1.80 4.59 6.36
C ASP A 82 -2.50 3.57 5.45
N GLY A 83 -3.05 2.50 6.04
CA GLY A 83 -3.86 1.51 5.34
C GLY A 83 -5.35 1.85 5.25
N ARG A 84 -5.81 2.97 5.82
CA ARG A 84 -7.22 3.39 5.71
C ARG A 84 -7.50 3.86 4.29
N ILE A 85 -8.40 3.21 3.58
CA ILE A 85 -8.79 3.61 2.22
C ILE A 85 -9.40 5.01 2.26
N LYS A 86 -8.86 5.90 1.43
CA LYS A 86 -9.40 7.24 1.16
C LYS A 86 -10.12 7.20 -0.18
N TRP A 87 -11.37 6.76 -0.18
CA TRP A 87 -12.18 6.52 -1.39
C TRP A 87 -12.33 7.73 -2.31
N THR A 88 -12.23 8.94 -1.76
CA THR A 88 -12.32 10.23 -2.45
C THR A 88 -10.97 10.76 -2.94
N GLN A 89 -9.87 10.08 -2.61
CA GLN A 89 -8.51 10.52 -2.95
C GLN A 89 -7.68 9.46 -3.66
N TRP A 90 -8.01 8.18 -3.49
CA TRP A 90 -7.21 7.07 -4.01
C TRP A 90 -7.84 6.45 -5.24
N THR A 91 -7.01 6.27 -6.27
CA THR A 91 -7.30 5.42 -7.42
C THR A 91 -7.26 3.94 -7.03
N GLY A 92 -7.70 3.05 -7.91
CA GLY A 92 -7.55 1.60 -7.71
C GLY A 92 -6.09 1.18 -7.58
N ASP A 93 -5.21 1.79 -8.37
CA ASP A 93 -3.77 1.51 -8.33
C ASP A 93 -3.12 2.00 -7.02
N ASP A 94 -3.59 3.12 -6.46
CA ASP A 94 -3.18 3.58 -5.13
C ASP A 94 -3.54 2.58 -4.03
N ILE A 95 -4.73 1.98 -4.13
CA ILE A 95 -5.22 0.96 -3.19
C ILE A 95 -4.37 -0.31 -3.32
N VAL A 96 -4.20 -0.82 -4.54
CA VAL A 96 -3.44 -2.05 -4.80
C VAL A 96 -1.97 -1.87 -4.42
N ARG A 97 -1.36 -0.71 -4.70
CA ARG A 97 0.00 -0.38 -4.26
C ARG A 97 0.14 -0.46 -2.75
N ARG A 98 -0.81 0.10 -2.00
CA ARG A 98 -0.79 0.03 -0.52
C ARG A 98 -0.96 -1.38 0.00
N ILE A 99 -1.75 -2.21 -0.66
CA ILE A 99 -1.86 -3.63 -0.28
C ILE A 99 -0.54 -4.36 -0.48
N ARG A 100 0.20 -4.09 -1.56
CA ARG A 100 1.55 -4.66 -1.75
C ARG A 100 2.56 -4.22 -0.68
N VAL A 101 2.42 -2.99 -0.19
CA VAL A 101 3.31 -2.42 0.84
C VAL A 101 2.91 -2.84 2.25
N LEU A 102 1.61 -2.90 2.54
CA LEU A 102 1.06 -3.06 3.90
C LEU A 102 0.49 -4.47 4.16
N GLY A 103 0.34 -5.28 3.12
CA GLY A 103 -0.36 -6.57 3.12
C GLY A 103 -1.89 -6.48 3.19
N SER A 104 -2.44 -5.34 3.61
CA SER A 104 -3.87 -5.09 3.67
C SER A 104 -4.19 -3.60 3.72
N VAL A 105 -5.41 -3.26 3.34
CA VAL A 105 -6.02 -1.94 3.57
C VAL A 105 -7.33 -2.13 4.31
N TRP A 106 -7.91 -1.07 4.82
CA TRP A 106 -9.17 -1.17 5.55
C TRP A 106 -10.05 0.04 5.35
N THR A 107 -11.35 -0.16 5.49
CA THR A 107 -12.37 0.88 5.47
C THR A 107 -13.35 0.64 6.61
N HIS A 108 -14.13 1.65 6.96
CA HIS A 108 -15.35 1.40 7.73
C HIS A 108 -16.52 1.21 6.76
N ALA A 109 -17.48 0.38 7.16
CA ALA A 109 -18.75 0.22 6.47
C ALA A 109 -19.90 0.17 7.48
N VAL A 110 -21.09 0.55 7.04
CA VAL A 110 -22.33 0.45 7.82
C VAL A 110 -23.00 -0.88 7.49
N ASN A 111 -23.23 -1.72 8.50
CA ASN A 111 -23.95 -2.98 8.31
C ASN A 111 -25.47 -2.73 8.23
N ARG A 112 -26.27 -3.77 7.93
CA ARG A 112 -27.74 -3.68 7.88
C ARG A 112 -28.42 -3.26 9.19
N LYS A 113 -27.73 -3.35 10.33
CA LYS A 113 -28.22 -2.90 11.64
C LYS A 113 -27.90 -1.44 11.93
N GLY A 114 -27.17 -0.76 11.04
CA GLY A 114 -26.68 0.59 11.25
C GLY A 114 -25.35 0.66 12.00
N ASP A 115 -24.74 -0.48 12.37
CA ASP A 115 -23.46 -0.46 13.08
C ASP A 115 -22.32 -0.14 12.11
N LYS A 116 -21.45 0.78 12.54
CA LYS A 116 -20.16 1.00 11.90
C LYS A 116 -19.20 -0.11 12.29
N LYS A 117 -18.65 -0.82 11.30
CA LYS A 117 -17.64 -1.86 11.49
C LYS A 117 -16.45 -1.62 10.58
N ARG A 118 -15.26 -2.01 11.05
CA ARG A 118 -14.04 -1.99 10.25
C ARG A 118 -13.95 -3.26 9.42
N LEU A 119 -13.77 -3.07 8.12
CA LEU A 119 -13.53 -4.10 7.11
C LEU A 119 -12.09 -3.98 6.62
N ILE A 120 -11.36 -5.09 6.64
CA ILE A 120 -9.98 -5.20 6.19
C ILE A 120 -9.99 -5.97 4.87
N PHE A 121 -9.50 -5.35 3.81
CA PHE A 121 -9.39 -5.96 2.48
C PHE A 121 -8.00 -6.52 2.27
N GLN A 122 -7.96 -7.72 1.69
CA GLN A 122 -6.76 -8.48 1.38
C GLN A 122 -6.94 -9.11 -0.01
N ASP A 123 -5.81 -9.40 -0.66
CA ASP A 123 -5.81 -10.02 -2.00
C ASP A 123 -6.71 -9.25 -2.98
N VAL A 124 -6.21 -8.07 -3.39
CA VAL A 124 -6.93 -7.11 -4.22
C VAL A 124 -6.12 -6.82 -5.48
N GLU A 125 -6.81 -6.74 -6.61
CA GLU A 125 -6.24 -6.41 -7.91
C GLU A 125 -7.11 -5.38 -8.63
N THR A 126 -6.52 -4.62 -9.57
CA THR A 126 -7.29 -3.79 -10.49
C THR A 126 -7.84 -4.69 -11.61
N ILE A 127 -9.10 -4.51 -11.99
CA ILE A 127 -9.74 -5.22 -13.12
C ILE A 127 -10.34 -4.22 -14.11
N SER A 128 -10.65 -4.68 -15.33
CA SER A 128 -11.35 -3.84 -16.31
C SER A 128 -12.79 -3.59 -15.87
N SER A 129 -13.30 -2.39 -16.13
CA SER A 129 -14.73 -2.08 -15.95
C SER A 129 -15.64 -2.91 -16.87
N ARG A 130 -15.08 -3.56 -17.89
CA ARG A 130 -15.81 -4.51 -18.77
C ARG A 130 -16.00 -5.89 -18.12
N ASP A 131 -15.23 -6.18 -17.07
CA ASP A 131 -15.22 -7.50 -16.42
C ASP A 131 -16.17 -7.53 -15.20
N ILE A 132 -16.88 -6.43 -14.90
CA ILE A 132 -17.86 -6.39 -13.81
C ILE A 132 -19.24 -6.87 -14.28
N GLY A 133 -19.99 -7.48 -13.36
CA GLY A 133 -21.37 -7.90 -13.63
C GLY A 133 -22.31 -6.73 -13.93
N ASN A 134 -23.47 -7.04 -14.53
CA ASN A 134 -24.42 -6.00 -14.97
C ASN A 134 -25.23 -5.35 -13.85
N ARG A 135 -25.33 -5.98 -12.66
CA ARG A 135 -26.13 -5.47 -11.54
C ARG A 135 -25.28 -5.37 -10.28
N GLY A 136 -25.11 -4.15 -9.78
CA GLY A 136 -24.39 -3.87 -8.54
C GLY A 136 -25.35 -3.80 -7.36
N ALA A 137 -24.94 -4.36 -6.22
CA ALA A 137 -25.58 -4.14 -4.94
C ALA A 137 -24.96 -2.91 -4.26
N LYS A 138 -25.72 -2.17 -3.45
CA LYS A 138 -25.21 -0.97 -2.77
C LYS A 138 -24.63 -1.31 -1.41
N VAL A 139 -23.51 -0.70 -1.05
CA VAL A 139 -22.96 -0.69 0.32
C VAL A 139 -22.64 0.73 0.75
N HIS A 140 -22.64 0.96 2.06
CA HIS A 140 -22.28 2.25 2.65
C HIS A 140 -20.87 2.17 3.25
N LEU A 141 -19.91 2.84 2.62
CA LEU A 141 -18.52 2.95 3.08
C LEU A 141 -18.31 4.33 3.73
N LEU A 142 -17.43 4.41 4.74
CA LEU A 142 -17.20 5.68 5.44
C LEU A 142 -15.82 6.24 5.17
N GLU A 143 -15.82 7.51 4.81
CA GLU A 143 -14.63 8.35 4.71
C GLU A 143 -14.04 8.75 6.06
N ASP A 144 -12.80 9.24 6.04
CA ASP A 144 -12.14 9.80 7.22
C ASP A 144 -12.89 11.01 7.79
N THR A 145 -13.45 11.83 6.90
CA THR A 145 -14.27 13.01 7.22
C THR A 145 -15.63 12.67 7.84
N GLY A 146 -16.00 11.38 7.91
CA GLY A 146 -17.31 10.93 8.38
C GLY A 146 -18.41 10.89 7.31
N VAL A 147 -18.09 11.29 6.07
CA VAL A 147 -19.00 11.17 4.92
C VAL A 147 -19.30 9.69 4.64
N VAL A 148 -20.59 9.38 4.47
CA VAL A 148 -21.05 8.05 4.02
C VAL A 148 -21.13 8.07 2.50
N LEU A 149 -20.38 7.17 1.87
CA LEU A 149 -20.39 6.94 0.44
C LEU A 149 -21.25 5.72 0.14
N GLU A 150 -22.27 5.90 -0.68
CA GLU A 150 -22.97 4.79 -1.30
C GLU A 150 -22.17 4.30 -2.51
N THR A 151 -21.60 3.11 -2.41
CA THR A 151 -20.74 2.53 -3.45
C THR A 151 -21.37 1.25 -3.97
N PRO A 152 -21.53 1.09 -5.30
CA PRO A 152 -21.93 -0.18 -5.87
C PRO A 152 -20.81 -1.21 -5.74
N ILE A 153 -21.19 -2.44 -5.40
CA ILE A 153 -20.34 -3.63 -5.44
C ILE A 153 -20.95 -4.66 -6.39
N TRP A 154 -20.10 -5.40 -7.09
CA TRP A 154 -20.54 -6.44 -8.03
C TRP A 154 -19.98 -7.79 -7.62
N ASP A 155 -20.86 -8.76 -7.37
CA ASP A 155 -20.46 -10.16 -7.19
C ASP A 155 -19.82 -10.68 -8.49
N GLN A 156 -18.67 -11.33 -8.36
CA GLN A 156 -17.93 -11.91 -9.49
C GLN A 156 -18.22 -13.41 -9.67
N GLY A 157 -19.06 -14.00 -8.83
CA GLY A 157 -19.48 -15.41 -8.92
C GLY A 157 -18.50 -16.42 -8.32
N ASP A 158 -17.30 -16.00 -7.94
CA ASP A 158 -16.26 -16.85 -7.32
C ASP A 158 -15.96 -16.49 -5.86
N GLY A 159 -16.87 -15.74 -5.23
CA GLY A 159 -16.73 -15.27 -3.85
C GLY A 159 -15.98 -13.94 -3.71
N SER A 160 -15.36 -13.43 -4.78
CA SER A 160 -14.80 -12.07 -4.81
C SER A 160 -15.86 -11.02 -5.17
N CYS A 161 -15.55 -9.76 -4.90
CA CYS A 161 -16.41 -8.64 -5.28
C CYS A 161 -15.61 -7.53 -5.96
N ALA A 162 -16.19 -6.89 -6.97
CA ALA A 162 -15.65 -5.68 -7.56
C ALA A 162 -16.21 -4.43 -6.84
N ILE A 163 -15.38 -3.41 -6.65
CA ILE A 163 -15.72 -2.13 -6.03
C ILE A 163 -15.12 -1.02 -6.88
N ARG A 164 -15.88 0.05 -7.13
CA ARG A 164 -15.40 1.21 -7.89
C ARG A 164 -14.65 2.19 -6.99
N ALA A 165 -13.48 2.66 -7.45
CA ALA A 165 -12.68 3.70 -6.80
C ALA A 165 -12.99 5.10 -7.36
N LEU A 166 -12.30 6.14 -6.87
CA LEU A 166 -12.53 7.55 -7.19
C LEU A 166 -12.59 7.85 -8.69
N ASP A 167 -11.55 7.41 -9.40
CA ASP A 167 -11.29 7.70 -10.81
C ASP A 167 -12.09 6.80 -11.76
N GLY A 168 -13.02 6.00 -11.23
CA GLY A 168 -13.78 5.02 -11.98
C GLY A 168 -13.04 3.70 -12.23
N SER A 169 -11.77 3.58 -11.83
CA SER A 169 -11.09 2.29 -11.82
C SER A 169 -11.82 1.30 -10.90
N VAL A 170 -11.68 0.01 -11.20
CA VAL A 170 -12.37 -1.05 -10.49
C VAL A 170 -11.33 -1.92 -9.80
N ILE A 171 -11.48 -2.06 -8.49
CA ILE A 171 -10.73 -3.04 -7.73
C ILE A 171 -11.57 -4.29 -7.50
N ARG A 172 -10.95 -5.46 -7.59
CA ARG A 172 -11.53 -6.73 -7.20
C ARG A 172 -10.94 -7.15 -5.87
N VAL A 173 -11.77 -7.31 -4.85
CA VAL A 173 -11.38 -7.79 -3.53
C VAL A 173 -11.72 -9.27 -3.45
N LYS A 174 -10.73 -10.12 -3.19
CA LYS A 174 -10.92 -11.58 -3.06
C LYS A 174 -11.17 -11.99 -1.62
N LYS A 175 -10.47 -11.38 -0.66
CA LYS A 175 -10.56 -11.72 0.77
C LYS A 175 -10.89 -10.50 1.64
N ILE A 176 -11.72 -10.73 2.65
CA ILE A 176 -12.12 -9.72 3.61
C ILE A 176 -12.07 -10.27 5.03
N LYS A 177 -11.78 -9.38 5.97
CA LYS A 177 -11.89 -9.64 7.41
C LYS A 177 -12.64 -8.49 8.08
N GLU A 178 -13.75 -8.78 8.72
CA GLU A 178 -14.38 -7.85 9.65
C GLU A 178 -13.63 -7.89 10.98
N GLU A 179 -13.50 -6.74 11.65
CA GLU A 179 -12.90 -6.66 12.98
C GLU A 179 -13.51 -7.68 13.96
N GLY A 180 -12.64 -8.42 14.65
CA GLY A 180 -13.03 -9.49 15.57
C GLY A 180 -13.45 -10.81 14.92
N LYS A 181 -13.49 -10.92 13.59
CA LYS A 181 -13.85 -12.15 12.86
C LYS A 181 -12.67 -12.74 12.08
N SER A 182 -12.81 -14.00 11.67
CA SER A 182 -11.86 -14.65 10.76
C SER A 182 -12.01 -14.14 9.33
N GLN A 183 -10.93 -14.25 8.55
CA GLN A 183 -10.92 -13.95 7.12
C GLN A 183 -11.89 -14.87 6.37
N ARG A 184 -12.56 -14.31 5.34
CA ARG A 184 -13.51 -15.01 4.46
C ARG A 184 -13.41 -14.45 3.05
N ASP A 185 -14.13 -15.07 2.11
CA ASP A 185 -14.33 -14.52 0.78
C ASP A 185 -15.05 -13.17 0.85
N ALA A 186 -14.64 -12.24 0.00
CA ALA A 186 -15.06 -10.84 0.06
C ALA A 186 -16.58 -10.70 -0.01
N MET A 187 -17.21 -11.39 -0.97
CA MET A 187 -18.65 -11.34 -1.17
C MET A 187 -19.39 -11.92 0.04
N MET A 188 -18.90 -13.02 0.63
CA MET A 188 -19.49 -13.59 1.85
C MET A 188 -19.42 -12.63 3.04
N GLY A 189 -18.30 -11.93 3.21
CA GLY A 189 -18.14 -10.95 4.28
C GLY A 189 -18.99 -9.68 4.09
N LEU A 190 -19.22 -9.27 2.84
CA LEU A 190 -20.01 -8.07 2.51
C LEU A 190 -21.52 -8.29 2.53
N ARG A 191 -22.03 -9.53 2.53
CA ARG A 191 -23.49 -9.80 2.56
C ARG A 191 -24.22 -9.05 3.68
N GLY A 192 -23.61 -8.91 4.86
CA GLY A 192 -24.19 -8.18 5.99
C GLY A 192 -24.19 -6.65 5.86
N TYR A 193 -23.59 -6.11 4.79
CA TYR A 193 -23.40 -4.69 4.51
C TYR A 193 -24.12 -4.23 3.24
N ILE A 194 -24.65 -5.16 2.45
CA ILE A 194 -25.51 -4.83 1.31
C ILE A 194 -26.78 -4.17 1.84
N ALA A 195 -27.02 -2.93 1.40
CA ALA A 195 -28.23 -2.19 1.69
C ALA A 195 -29.45 -2.96 1.17
N ASN A 196 -30.57 -2.86 1.90
CA ASN A 196 -31.84 -3.36 1.38
C ASN A 196 -32.37 -2.30 0.41
N ASP A 197 -32.67 -2.72 -0.83
CA ASP A 197 -33.41 -1.90 -1.80
C ASP A 197 -34.86 -1.67 -1.33
#